data_AF-A0AA86J0S6-F1
#
_entry.id   AF-A0AA86J0S6-F1
#
_cell.length_a   1.000
_cell.length_b   1.000
_cell.length_c   1.000
_cell.angle_alpha   90.00
_cell.angle_beta   90.00
_cell.angle_gamma   90.00
#
_symmetry.space_group_name_H-M   'P 1'
#
loop_
_entity.id
_entity.type
_entity.pdbx_description
1 polymer ?
#
loop_
_entity_poly.entity_id
_entity_poly.type
_entity_poly.pdbx_seq_one_letter_code
_entity_poly.pdbx_strand_id
1 'polypeptide(L)'
;MALLDEQLVDEWLNRKGFFTIRGLRAGIDEIDLLAVRMIDKVECWHVEVQVSYRPIGYVGGDSNARRRTPEEVQSGVEQWVERKFTGPRKVARRAAVLPSAQWKYIFVHGVLRDESELVHMTRLGVTPLSYKQVLTELRDAPVGNTSSSLASDIAEILRYLGNN
;
A
#
# COMPACT_ATOMS: atom_id res chain seq x y z
N MET A 1 9.16 -10.08 -5.78
CA MET A 1 8.49 -10.21 -4.47
C MET A 1 7.35 -9.21 -4.31
N ALA A 2 7.52 -7.94 -4.69
CA ALA A 2 6.45 -6.92 -4.68
C ALA A 2 5.10 -7.39 -5.27
N LEU A 3 5.11 -8.14 -6.38
CA LEU A 3 3.88 -8.60 -7.03
C LEU A 3 2.99 -9.50 -6.15
N LEU A 4 3.58 -10.33 -5.29
CA LEU A 4 2.83 -11.17 -4.34
C LEU A 4 2.29 -10.33 -3.18
N ASP A 5 3.08 -9.39 -2.67
CA ASP A 5 2.65 -8.51 -1.59
C ASP A 5 1.49 -7.60 -2.03
N GLU A 6 1.56 -7.06 -3.25
CA GLU A 6 0.45 -6.34 -3.88
C GLU A 6 -0.78 -7.24 -4.09
N GLN A 7 -0.60 -8.51 -4.48
CA GLN A 7 -1.72 -9.47 -4.62
C GLN A 7 -2.42 -9.71 -3.28
N LEU A 8 -1.67 -9.78 -2.18
CA LEU A 8 -2.24 -9.97 -0.86
C LEU A 8 -2.97 -8.70 -0.40
N VAL A 9 -2.41 -7.52 -0.64
CA VAL A 9 -3.11 -6.24 -0.36
C VAL A 9 -4.37 -6.09 -1.20
N ASP A 10 -4.33 -6.48 -2.47
CA ASP A 10 -5.48 -6.52 -3.38
C ASP A 10 -6.61 -7.41 -2.83
N GLU A 11 -6.30 -8.67 -2.51
CA GLU A 11 -7.24 -9.60 -1.91
C GLU A 11 -7.81 -9.06 -0.59
N TRP A 12 -6.98 -8.43 0.23
CA TRP A 12 -7.42 -7.81 1.48
C TRP A 12 -8.42 -6.67 1.26
N LEU A 13 -8.19 -5.82 0.26
CA LEU A 13 -9.12 -4.77 -0.14
C LEU A 13 -10.43 -5.36 -0.68
N ASN A 14 -10.34 -6.39 -1.53
CA ASN A 14 -11.52 -7.07 -2.09
C ASN A 14 -12.41 -7.67 -0.99
N ARG A 15 -11.82 -8.33 0.03
CA ARG A 15 -12.57 -8.84 1.20
C ARG A 15 -13.24 -7.75 2.03
N LYS A 16 -12.78 -6.51 1.92
CA LYS A 16 -13.38 -5.33 2.57
C LYS A 16 -14.42 -4.63 1.68
N GLY A 17 -14.75 -5.23 0.55
CA GLY A 17 -15.75 -4.75 -0.40
C GLY A 17 -15.25 -3.62 -1.31
N PHE A 18 -13.93 -3.44 -1.44
CA PHE A 18 -13.39 -2.56 -2.47
C PHE A 18 -13.34 -3.28 -3.82
N PHE A 19 -13.61 -2.54 -4.88
CA PHE A 19 -13.16 -2.86 -6.22
C PHE A 19 -11.77 -2.26 -6.42
N THR A 20 -10.83 -3.03 -6.96
CA THR A 20 -9.42 -2.60 -7.13
C THR A 20 -9.02 -2.50 -8.60
N ILE A 21 -8.12 -1.56 -8.88
CA ILE A 21 -7.41 -1.43 -10.16
C ILE A 21 -5.92 -1.49 -9.85
N ARG A 22 -5.21 -2.39 -10.53
CA ARG A 22 -3.79 -2.66 -10.28
C ARG A 22 -2.87 -2.16 -11.38
N GLY A 23 -1.65 -1.83 -10.99
CA GLY A 23 -0.52 -1.57 -11.88
C GLY A 23 -0.81 -0.45 -12.87
N LEU A 24 -1.41 0.63 -12.37
CA LEU A 24 -1.90 1.72 -13.20
C LEU A 24 -0.73 2.61 -13.62
N ARG A 25 -0.15 2.30 -14.78
CA ARG A 25 0.99 3.03 -15.35
C ARG A 25 0.64 4.47 -15.75
N ALA A 26 1.58 5.37 -15.52
CA ALA A 26 1.61 6.79 -15.88
C ALA A 26 3.02 7.15 -16.42
N GLY A 27 3.32 6.69 -17.64
CA GLY A 27 4.67 6.80 -18.21
C GLY A 27 5.62 5.79 -17.55
N ILE A 28 6.70 6.29 -16.94
CA ILE A 28 7.64 5.47 -16.14
C ILE A 28 7.16 5.21 -14.71
N ASP A 29 6.13 5.94 -14.28
CA ASP A 29 5.57 5.83 -12.94
C ASP A 29 4.40 4.83 -12.93
N GLU A 30 4.17 4.19 -11.80
CA GLU A 30 3.09 3.22 -11.61
C GLU A 30 2.42 3.49 -10.28
N ILE A 31 1.08 3.49 -10.27
CA ILE A 31 0.29 3.39 -9.05
C ILE A 31 0.01 1.90 -8.81
N ASP A 32 0.43 1.39 -7.67
CA ASP A 32 0.30 -0.04 -7.36
C ASP A 32 -1.18 -0.45 -7.36
N LEU A 33 -2.00 0.24 -6.55
CA LEU A 33 -3.43 -0.04 -6.40
C LEU A 33 -4.26 1.25 -6.26
N LEU A 34 -5.38 1.31 -6.97
CA LEU A 34 -6.51 2.17 -6.63
C LEU A 34 -7.66 1.28 -6.15
N ALA A 35 -8.27 1.61 -5.02
CA ALA A 35 -9.40 0.89 -4.46
C ALA A 35 -10.59 1.81 -4.33
N VAL A 36 -11.77 1.38 -4.78
CA VAL A 36 -13.02 2.14 -4.71
C VAL A 36 -14.10 1.28 -4.09
N ARG A 37 -14.81 1.83 -3.10
CA ARG A 37 -15.96 1.18 -2.46
C ARG A 37 -17.14 2.14 -2.46
N MET A 38 -18.32 1.63 -2.83
CA MET A 38 -19.56 2.40 -2.93
C MET A 38 -20.66 1.67 -2.15
N ILE A 39 -20.70 1.88 -0.83
CA ILE A 39 -21.80 1.39 0.03
C ILE A 39 -22.72 2.58 0.34
N ASP A 40 -22.34 3.44 1.28
CA ASP A 40 -23.11 4.65 1.63
C ASP A 40 -22.48 5.95 1.09
N LYS A 41 -21.16 5.94 0.96
CA LYS A 41 -20.34 7.02 0.41
C LYS A 41 -19.28 6.40 -0.48
N VAL A 42 -18.84 7.17 -1.47
CA VAL A 42 -17.70 6.78 -2.31
C VAL A 42 -16.44 6.92 -1.47
N GLU A 43 -15.79 5.79 -1.20
CA GLU A 43 -14.50 5.72 -0.55
C GLU A 43 -13.43 5.32 -1.57
N CYS A 44 -12.42 6.18 -1.74
CA CYS A 44 -11.36 6.00 -2.74
C CYS A 44 -10.00 5.97 -2.05
N TRP A 45 -9.26 4.87 -2.19
CA TRP A 45 -7.91 4.71 -1.65
C TRP A 45 -6.90 4.60 -2.78
N HIS A 46 -5.84 5.37 -2.68
CA HIS A 46 -4.62 5.18 -3.46
C HIS A 46 -3.62 4.50 -2.55
N VAL A 47 -3.25 3.27 -2.89
CA VAL A 47 -2.42 2.41 -2.07
C VAL A 47 -1.10 2.17 -2.78
N GLU A 48 -0.01 2.41 -2.05
CA GLU A 48 1.35 2.06 -2.45
C GLU A 48 1.88 1.01 -1.48
N VAL A 49 2.49 -0.05 -2.00
CA VAL A 49 2.90 -1.24 -1.25
C VAL A 49 4.42 -1.35 -1.30
N GLN A 50 5.08 -1.26 -0.15
CA GLN A 50 6.52 -1.47 -0.04
C GLN A 50 6.84 -2.38 1.14
N VAL A 51 7.04 -3.66 0.86
CA VAL A 51 7.35 -4.66 1.87
C VAL A 51 8.83 -5.00 1.85
N SER A 52 9.49 -4.74 2.96
CA SER A 52 10.81 -5.29 3.27
C SER A 52 10.77 -5.98 4.62
N TYR A 53 11.32 -7.18 4.71
CA TYR A 53 11.43 -7.92 5.97
C TYR A 53 12.74 -7.59 6.70
N ARG A 54 13.73 -7.06 5.97
CA ARG A 54 15.08 -6.72 6.45
C ARG A 54 15.57 -5.47 5.72
N PRO A 55 15.07 -4.27 6.08
CA PRO A 55 15.35 -3.04 5.35
C PRO A 55 16.82 -2.62 5.53
N ILE A 56 17.49 -2.35 4.41
CA ILE A 56 18.83 -1.73 4.38
C ILE A 56 18.72 -0.22 4.19
N GLY A 57 17.78 0.23 3.34
CA GLY A 57 17.53 1.64 3.03
C GLY A 57 16.32 2.20 3.77
N TYR A 58 16.13 3.51 3.59
CA TYR A 58 14.96 4.25 4.03
C TYR A 58 13.88 4.19 2.94
N VAL A 59 12.61 4.37 3.31
CA VAL A 59 11.50 4.46 2.33
C VAL A 59 11.76 5.60 1.36
N GLY A 60 12.22 6.73 1.89
CA GLY A 60 12.42 7.98 1.18
C GLY A 60 13.74 8.17 0.42
N GLY A 61 14.50 7.13 0.06
CA GLY A 61 15.64 7.37 -0.83
C GLY A 61 16.48 6.16 -1.18
N ASP A 62 17.73 6.44 -1.59
CA ASP A 62 18.63 5.42 -2.13
C ASP A 62 18.93 4.30 -1.14
N SER A 63 19.29 3.13 -1.68
CA SER A 63 19.70 1.90 -0.99
C SER A 63 20.97 2.02 -0.13
N ASN A 64 21.39 3.24 0.19
CA ASN A 64 22.56 3.53 0.99
C ASN A 64 22.32 3.15 2.46
N ALA A 65 23.27 2.40 3.02
CA ALA A 65 23.28 1.98 4.42
C ALA A 65 23.69 3.09 5.39
N ARG A 66 24.05 4.30 4.95
CA ARG A 66 24.40 5.42 5.83
C ARG A 66 23.21 5.83 6.71
N ARG A 67 23.47 6.06 8.01
CA ARG A 67 22.49 6.67 8.92
C ARG A 67 22.20 8.10 8.47
N ARG A 68 20.92 8.44 8.40
CA ARG A 68 20.44 9.77 8.06
C ARG A 68 20.21 10.60 9.32
N THR A 69 20.35 11.92 9.22
CA THR A 69 19.88 12.84 10.25
C THR A 69 18.35 12.92 10.22
N PRO A 70 17.69 13.39 11.29
CA PRO A 70 16.24 13.58 11.30
C PRO A 70 15.72 14.42 10.12
N GLU A 71 16.46 15.46 9.73
CA GLU A 71 16.11 16.34 8.60
C GLU A 71 16.23 15.60 7.26
N GLU A 72 17.25 14.76 7.09
CA GLU A 72 17.42 13.91 5.91
C GLU A 72 16.33 12.83 5.80
N VAL A 73 15.87 12.30 6.93
CA VAL A 73 14.73 11.37 6.98
C VAL A 73 13.45 12.10 6.56
N GLN A 74 13.17 13.26 7.16
CA GLN A 74 12.00 14.07 6.81
C GLN A 74 11.98 14.43 5.33
N SER A 75 13.06 15.01 4.80
CA SER A 75 13.14 15.41 3.40
C SER A 75 12.99 14.23 2.45
N GLY A 76 13.55 13.07 2.81
CA GLY A 76 13.37 11.84 2.02
C GLY A 76 11.90 11.38 1.96
N VAL A 77 11.19 11.45 3.09
CA VAL A 77 9.76 11.12 3.13
C VAL A 77 8.94 12.10 2.31
N GLU A 78 9.21 13.41 2.39
CA GLU A 78 8.52 14.43 1.60
C GLU A 78 8.66 14.17 0.10
N GLN A 79 9.89 13.93 -0.38
CA GLN A 79 10.17 13.60 -1.78
C GLN A 79 9.48 12.30 -2.21
N TRP A 80 9.43 11.30 -1.33
CA TRP A 80 8.78 10.04 -1.63
C TRP A 80 7.26 10.18 -1.70
N VAL A 81 6.65 10.94 -0.79
CA VAL A 81 5.20 11.22 -0.82
C VAL A 81 4.83 12.01 -2.07
N GLU A 82 5.66 12.99 -2.46
CA GLU A 82 5.48 13.70 -3.73
C GLU A 82 5.52 12.72 -4.91
N ARG A 83 6.58 11.92 -5.02
CA ARG A 83 6.74 10.97 -6.13
C ARG A 83 5.62 9.93 -6.18
N LYS A 84 5.20 9.38 -5.04
CA LYS A 84 4.26 8.27 -4.98
C LYS A 84 2.80 8.71 -4.96
N PHE A 85 2.45 9.81 -4.28
CA PHE A 85 1.06 10.21 -4.08
C PHE A 85 0.66 11.53 -4.74
N THR A 86 1.36 12.62 -4.46
CA THR A 86 0.87 13.99 -4.77
C THR A 86 1.43 14.59 -6.05
N GLY A 87 2.40 13.93 -6.69
CA GLY A 87 3.02 14.40 -7.92
C GLY A 87 2.01 14.60 -9.05
N PRO A 88 2.21 15.57 -9.96
CA PRO A 88 1.20 15.93 -10.98
C PRO A 88 0.74 14.75 -11.84
N ARG A 89 1.66 13.83 -12.18
CA ARG A 89 1.34 12.62 -12.95
C ARG A 89 0.41 11.67 -12.19
N LYS A 90 0.65 11.50 -10.89
CA LYS A 90 -0.17 10.66 -10.00
C LYS A 90 -1.57 11.25 -9.87
N VAL A 91 -1.67 12.57 -9.67
CA VAL A 91 -2.95 13.29 -9.61
C VAL A 91 -3.73 13.16 -10.91
N ALA A 92 -3.10 13.46 -12.05
CA ALA A 92 -3.74 13.36 -13.36
C ALA A 92 -4.23 11.93 -13.65
N ARG A 93 -3.44 10.91 -13.30
CA ARG A 93 -3.80 9.52 -13.53
C ARG A 93 -5.01 9.10 -12.69
N ARG A 94 -5.07 9.51 -11.43
CA ARG A 94 -6.25 9.27 -10.57
C ARG A 94 -7.48 10.00 -11.06
N ALA A 95 -7.32 11.26 -11.48
CA ALA A 95 -8.41 12.05 -12.04
C ALA A 95 -8.98 11.45 -13.33
N ALA A 96 -8.16 10.79 -14.14
CA ALA A 96 -8.60 10.06 -15.33
C ALA A 96 -9.41 8.80 -15.02
N VAL A 97 -9.20 8.18 -13.86
CA VAL A 97 -9.97 7.00 -13.40
C VAL A 97 -11.29 7.43 -12.79
N LEU A 98 -11.25 8.36 -11.84
CA LEU A 98 -12.44 8.90 -11.20
C LEU A 98 -12.26 10.40 -10.97
N PRO A 99 -12.85 11.26 -11.83
CA PRO A 99 -12.75 12.70 -11.72
C PRO A 99 -13.28 13.19 -10.38
N SER A 100 -12.59 14.18 -9.79
CA SER A 100 -12.99 14.86 -8.55
C SER A 100 -13.12 13.97 -7.30
N ALA A 101 -12.66 12.70 -7.36
CA ALA A 101 -12.66 11.81 -6.21
C ALA A 101 -11.67 12.28 -5.13
N GLN A 102 -12.09 12.16 -3.87
CA GLN A 102 -11.24 12.42 -2.72
C GLN A 102 -10.48 11.14 -2.36
N TRP A 103 -9.21 11.09 -2.73
CA TRP A 103 -8.36 9.92 -2.53
C TRP A 103 -7.68 9.98 -1.16
N LYS A 104 -7.92 8.96 -0.33
CA LYS A 104 -7.10 8.70 0.85
C LYS A 104 -5.81 8.02 0.41
N TYR A 105 -4.67 8.50 0.92
CA TYR A 105 -3.37 7.91 0.64
C TYR A 105 -3.03 6.86 1.69
N ILE A 106 -2.78 5.63 1.26
CA ILE A 106 -2.45 4.50 2.12
C ILE A 106 -1.07 3.99 1.73
N PHE A 107 -0.20 3.82 2.72
CA PHE A 107 1.10 3.19 2.53
C PHE A 107 1.14 1.86 3.28
N VAL A 108 1.15 0.75 2.55
CA VAL A 108 1.32 -0.58 3.15
C VAL A 108 2.81 -0.88 3.24
N HIS A 109 3.29 -1.10 4.46
CA HIS A 109 4.71 -1.21 4.73
C HIS A 109 5.11 -2.49 5.45
N GLY A 110 6.28 -3.02 5.10
CA GLY A 110 6.95 -4.05 5.89
C GLY A 110 7.62 -3.45 7.14
N VAL A 111 8.78 -3.99 7.49
CA VAL A 111 9.68 -3.39 8.48
C VAL A 111 10.35 -2.16 7.85
N LEU A 112 10.37 -1.05 8.58
CA LEU A 112 11.13 0.14 8.20
C LEU A 112 12.48 0.13 8.89
N ARG A 113 13.43 0.84 8.28
CA ARG A 113 14.72 1.07 8.90
C ARG A 113 14.60 2.03 10.08
N ASP A 114 13.75 3.05 9.93
CA ASP A 114 13.52 4.09 10.93
C ASP A 114 12.02 4.36 11.03
N GLU A 115 11.43 4.06 12.19
CA GLU A 115 9.99 4.22 12.39
C GLU A 115 9.54 5.68 12.40
N SER A 116 10.46 6.64 12.60
CA SER A 116 10.13 8.07 12.50
C SER A 116 9.61 8.46 11.11
N GLU A 117 9.97 7.70 10.07
CA GLU A 117 9.44 7.87 8.70
C GLU A 117 7.90 7.83 8.68
N LEU A 118 7.27 6.96 9.49
CA LEU A 118 5.81 6.82 9.54
C LEU A 118 5.14 8.06 10.16
N VAL A 119 5.82 8.70 11.11
CA VAL A 119 5.34 9.94 11.73
C VAL A 119 5.32 11.06 10.70
N HIS A 120 6.37 11.18 9.89
CA HIS A 120 6.44 12.16 8.81
C HIS A 120 5.39 11.90 7.72
N MET A 121 5.17 10.63 7.32
CA MET A 121 4.13 10.26 6.36
C MET A 121 2.73 10.65 6.84
N THR A 122 2.44 10.39 8.12
CA THR A 122 1.15 10.73 8.73
C THR A 122 0.90 12.24 8.70
N ARG A 123 1.94 13.05 8.98
CA ARG A 123 1.85 14.52 8.89
C ARG A 123 1.58 15.03 7.48
N LEU A 124 2.01 14.29 6.46
CA LEU A 124 1.76 14.60 5.04
C LEU A 124 0.43 14.03 4.52
N GLY A 125 -0.41 13.47 5.39
CA GLY A 125 -1.73 12.95 5.02
C GLY A 125 -1.72 11.52 4.46
N VAL A 126 -0.60 10.80 4.57
CA VAL A 126 -0.51 9.38 4.21
C VAL A 126 -0.81 8.53 5.44
N THR A 127 -1.72 7.57 5.32
CA THR A 127 -2.04 6.62 6.38
C THR A 127 -1.12 5.40 6.26
N PRO A 128 -0.18 5.19 7.17
CA PRO A 128 0.62 3.96 7.19
C PRO A 128 -0.22 2.78 7.67
N LEU A 129 -0.04 1.63 7.04
CA LEU A 129 -0.65 0.36 7.41
C LEU A 129 0.42 -0.73 7.40
N SER A 130 0.60 -1.42 8.53
CA SER A 130 1.58 -2.50 8.57
C SER A 130 1.12 -3.68 7.72
N TYR A 131 2.01 -4.25 6.94
CA TYR A 131 1.74 -5.45 6.15
C TYR A 131 1.39 -6.64 7.05
N LYS A 132 1.97 -6.69 8.26
CA LYS A 132 1.58 -7.67 9.30
C LYS A 132 0.09 -7.58 9.64
N GLN A 133 -0.47 -6.38 9.74
CA GLN A 133 -1.90 -6.18 9.96
C GLN A 133 -2.72 -6.69 8.78
N VAL A 134 -2.33 -6.38 7.53
CA VAL A 134 -2.97 -6.91 6.32
C VAL A 134 -3.05 -8.43 6.33
N LEU A 135 -1.91 -9.09 6.60
CA LEU A 135 -1.85 -10.56 6.65
C LEU A 135 -2.69 -11.15 7.79
N THR A 136 -2.69 -10.50 8.95
CA THR A 136 -3.49 -10.92 10.11
C THR A 136 -4.98 -10.84 9.78
N GLU A 137 -5.43 -9.71 9.23
CA GLU A 137 -6.82 -9.53 8.82
C GLU A 137 -7.23 -10.49 7.70
N LEU A 138 -6.34 -10.79 6.74
CA LEU A 138 -6.60 -11.79 5.70
C LEU A 138 -6.75 -13.21 6.27
N ARG A 139 -5.91 -13.58 7.23
CA ARG A 139 -5.94 -14.89 7.88
C ARG A 139 -7.23 -15.06 8.71
N ASP A 140 -7.62 -14.01 9.42
CA ASP A 140 -8.70 -14.06 10.41
C ASP A 140 -10.08 -13.72 9.83
N ALA A 141 -10.14 -13.17 8.61
CA ALA A 141 -11.40 -12.86 7.94
C ALA A 141 -12.22 -14.14 7.67
N PRO A 142 -13.52 -14.18 8.02
CA PRO A 142 -14.41 -15.26 7.63
C PRO A 142 -14.37 -15.41 6.11
N VAL A 143 -14.20 -16.63 5.61
CA VAL A 143 -14.28 -16.92 4.18
C VAL A 143 -15.73 -16.72 3.75
N GLY A 144 -16.11 -15.48 3.44
CA GLY A 144 -17.31 -15.20 2.67
C GLY A 144 -17.15 -15.78 1.26
N ASN A 145 -18.26 -15.96 0.55
CA ASN A 145 -18.31 -16.49 -0.81
C ASN A 145 -17.57 -15.57 -1.80
N THR A 146 -16.25 -15.58 -1.83
CA THR A 146 -15.42 -14.92 -2.85
C THR A 146 -14.73 -15.99 -3.68
N SER A 147 -15.32 -16.22 -4.84
CA SER A 147 -14.92 -17.19 -5.86
C SER A 147 -13.80 -16.64 -6.74
N SER A 148 -12.54 -16.96 -6.43
CA SER A 148 -11.48 -17.09 -7.43
C SER A 148 -10.49 -18.17 -6.97
N SER A 149 -9.92 -18.95 -7.90
CA SER A 149 -8.99 -20.04 -7.54
C SER A 149 -7.74 -19.50 -6.82
N LEU A 150 -7.25 -18.33 -7.23
CA LEU A 150 -6.12 -17.66 -6.59
C LEU A 150 -6.40 -17.22 -5.14
N ALA A 151 -7.62 -16.74 -4.85
CA ALA A 151 -8.01 -16.38 -3.49
C ALA A 151 -8.08 -17.63 -2.58
N SER A 152 -8.49 -18.78 -3.13
CA SER A 152 -8.46 -20.07 -2.44
C SER A 152 -7.03 -20.50 -2.10
N ASP A 153 -6.12 -20.44 -3.06
CA ASP A 153 -4.71 -20.82 -2.87
C ASP A 153 -4.02 -19.92 -1.83
N ILE A 154 -4.25 -18.61 -1.90
CA ILE A 154 -3.74 -17.64 -0.92
C ILE A 154 -4.29 -17.93 0.48
N ALA A 155 -5.59 -18.21 0.59
CA ALA A 155 -6.21 -18.54 1.86
C ALA A 155 -5.65 -19.83 2.47
N GLU A 156 -5.25 -20.80 1.64
CA GLU A 156 -4.61 -22.03 2.08
C GLU A 156 -3.19 -21.78 2.60
N ILE A 157 -2.38 -20.97 1.91
CA ILE A 157 -1.03 -20.57 2.35
C ILE A 157 -1.09 -19.86 3.72
N LEU A 158 -2.03 -18.92 3.90
CA LEU A 158 -2.18 -18.21 5.16
C LEU A 158 -2.61 -19.12 6.33
N ARG A 159 -3.47 -20.12 6.06
CA ARG A 159 -3.87 -21.13 7.05
C ARG A 159 -2.71 -22.03 7.45
N TYR A 160 -1.90 -22.46 6.48
CA TYR A 160 -0.70 -23.25 6.75
C TYR A 160 0.27 -22.53 7.70
N LEU A 161 0.46 -21.22 7.52
CA LEU A 161 1.30 -20.40 8.40
C LEU A 161 0.76 -20.25 9.84
N GLY A 162 -0.54 -20.48 10.06
CA GLY A 162 -1.19 -20.38 11.37
C GLY A 162 -1.17 -21.67 12.20
N ASN A 163 -0.91 -22.82 11.58
CA ASN A 163 -0.83 -24.11 12.27
C ASN A 163 0.61 -24.36 12.73
N ASN A 164 0.97 -23.80 13.89
CA ASN A 164 2.06 -24.27 14.74
C ASN A 164 1.48 -24.91 16.00
#